data_AF-I4EGN9-F1
#
_entry.id   AF-I4EGN9-F1
#
_cell.length_a   1.000
_cell.length_b   1.000
_cell.length_c   1.000
_cell.angle_alpha   90.00
_cell.angle_beta   90.00
_cell.angle_gamma   90.00
#
_symmetry.space_group_name_H-M   'P 1'
#
loop_
_entity.id
_entity.type
_entity.pdbx_description
1 polymer ?
#
loop_
_entity_poly.entity_id
_entity_poly.type
_entity_poly.pdbx_seq_one_letter_code
_entity_poly.pdbx_strand_id
1 'polypeptide(L)'
;MTVDEFRQSLADRALANEHVEPPATGGWMPFPNRFTTADEIEAEVKNFRRGLHFRVEEFATLSDGRRLVLSTDRGWGGSMSGGRGPDDMWAYETVEAIERTALNVVLPDDAEETGEDHPWEWLAERIRALGVETTPEELKRLPYDVELSQRLRARLTRIS
;
A
#
# COMPACT_ATOMS: atom_id res chain seq x y z
N MET A 1 0.03 -0.27 -9.30
CA MET A 1 -0.73 -1.53 -9.41
C MET A 1 -1.44 -1.62 -10.75
N THR A 2 -1.31 -2.75 -11.45
CA THR A 2 -2.09 -3.11 -12.65
C THR A 2 -3.36 -3.88 -12.27
N VAL A 3 -4.27 -4.10 -13.23
CA VAL A 3 -5.47 -4.93 -13.00
C VAL A 3 -5.10 -6.36 -12.63
N ASP A 4 -4.09 -6.93 -13.28
CA ASP A 4 -3.67 -8.31 -13.02
C ASP A 4 -2.98 -8.43 -11.66
N GLU A 5 -2.14 -7.45 -11.29
CA GLU A 5 -1.55 -7.37 -9.94
C GLU A 5 -2.63 -7.20 -8.85
N PHE A 6 -3.68 -6.43 -9.12
CA PHE A 6 -4.80 -6.27 -8.19
C PHE A 6 -5.61 -7.57 -8.06
N ARG A 7 -5.96 -8.20 -9.18
CA ARG A 7 -6.67 -9.49 -9.18
C ARG A 7 -5.86 -10.56 -8.43
N GLN A 8 -4.56 -10.64 -8.66
CA GLN A 8 -3.68 -11.57 -7.92
C GLN A 8 -3.69 -11.25 -6.43
N SER A 9 -3.59 -9.97 -6.04
CA SER A 9 -3.63 -9.59 -4.61
C SER A 9 -4.95 -9.95 -3.93
N LEU A 10 -6.08 -9.87 -4.65
CA LEU A 10 -7.38 -10.33 -4.13
C LEU A 10 -7.41 -11.85 -3.95
N ALA A 11 -6.85 -12.59 -4.91
CA ALA A 11 -6.74 -14.05 -4.83
C ALA A 11 -5.86 -14.49 -3.65
N ASP A 12 -4.70 -13.86 -3.46
CA ASP A 12 -3.78 -14.16 -2.35
C ASP A 12 -4.44 -13.87 -0.99
N ARG A 13 -5.20 -12.77 -0.88
CA ARG A 13 -5.98 -12.43 0.33
C ARG A 13 -7.12 -13.41 0.58
N ALA A 14 -7.80 -13.86 -0.46
CA ALA A 14 -8.85 -14.87 -0.33
C ALA A 14 -8.27 -16.19 0.23
N LEU A 15 -7.11 -16.63 -0.29
CA LEU A 15 -6.40 -17.82 0.21
C LEU A 15 -5.92 -17.66 1.65
N ALA A 16 -5.40 -16.49 2.02
CA ALA A 16 -4.98 -16.22 3.40
C ALA A 16 -6.16 -16.26 4.40
N ASN A 17 -7.35 -15.88 3.96
CA ASN A 17 -8.57 -15.87 4.78
C ASN A 17 -9.24 -17.25 4.92
N GLU A 18 -8.89 -18.26 4.12
CA GLU A 18 -9.41 -19.64 4.26
C GLU A 18 -8.92 -20.33 5.54
N HIS A 19 -7.91 -19.78 6.22
CA HIS A 19 -7.30 -20.37 7.42
C HIS A 19 -7.78 -19.75 8.75
N VAL A 20 -8.79 -18.87 8.72
CA VAL A 20 -9.38 -18.26 9.94
C VAL A 20 -10.72 -18.92 10.22
N GLU A 21 -10.79 -19.79 11.23
CA GLU A 21 -12.07 -20.34 11.70
C GLU A 21 -12.96 -19.20 12.24
N PRO A 22 -14.25 -19.13 11.84
CA PRO A 22 -15.17 -18.16 12.41
C PRO A 22 -15.43 -18.47 13.89
N PRO A 23 -15.59 -17.47 14.77
CA PRO A 23 -15.96 -17.72 16.17
C PRO A 23 -17.31 -18.42 16.24
N ALA A 24 -17.43 -19.41 17.14
CA ALA A 24 -18.53 -20.36 17.24
C ALA A 24 -19.91 -19.78 17.66
N THR A 25 -20.07 -18.46 17.77
CA THR A 25 -21.29 -17.83 18.28
C THR A 25 -21.79 -16.75 17.34
N GLY A 26 -23.00 -16.97 16.81
CA GLY A 26 -23.67 -16.14 15.80
C GLY A 26 -24.12 -14.77 16.31
N GLY A 27 -23.16 -13.87 16.47
CA GLY A 27 -23.40 -12.43 16.51
C GLY A 27 -23.25 -11.83 15.12
N TRP A 28 -24.25 -11.10 14.66
CA TRP A 28 -24.15 -10.25 13.47
C TRP A 28 -22.97 -9.27 13.66
N MET A 29 -21.94 -9.36 12.83
CA MET A 29 -20.88 -8.35 12.74
C MET A 29 -20.92 -7.66 11.36
N PRO A 30 -20.81 -6.33 11.30
CA PRO A 30 -20.63 -5.62 10.05
C PRO A 30 -19.12 -5.52 9.77
N PHE A 31 -18.55 -6.37 8.91
CA PHE A 31 -17.23 -6.08 8.33
C PHE A 31 -17.11 -6.51 6.86
N PRO A 32 -16.67 -5.61 5.97
CA PRO A 32 -16.56 -5.82 4.51
C PRO A 32 -15.29 -6.56 4.07
N ASN A 33 -14.69 -7.40 4.91
CA ASN A 33 -13.34 -7.95 4.66
C ASN A 33 -13.30 -9.39 4.13
N ARG A 34 -14.38 -9.88 3.53
CA ARG A 34 -14.46 -11.24 2.96
C ARG A 34 -14.88 -11.16 1.48
N PHE A 35 -13.92 -10.91 0.59
CA PHE A 35 -14.14 -11.11 -0.85
C PHE A 35 -13.68 -12.54 -1.17
N THR A 36 -14.62 -13.46 -1.42
CA THR A 36 -14.30 -14.90 -1.52
C THR A 36 -14.88 -15.58 -2.76
N THR A 37 -15.76 -14.93 -3.52
CA THR A 37 -16.30 -15.50 -4.77
C THR A 37 -15.68 -14.87 -6.02
N ALA A 38 -15.65 -15.62 -7.12
CA ALA A 38 -15.18 -15.12 -8.42
C ALA A 38 -15.97 -13.88 -8.89
N ASP A 39 -17.28 -13.84 -8.63
CA ASP A 39 -18.14 -12.73 -9.00
C ASP A 39 -17.84 -11.45 -8.18
N GLU A 40 -17.53 -11.58 -6.90
CA GLU A 40 -17.09 -10.46 -6.06
C GLU A 40 -15.72 -9.94 -6.48
N ILE A 41 -14.78 -10.82 -6.80
CA ILE A 41 -13.46 -10.45 -7.34
C ILE A 41 -13.65 -9.67 -8.65
N GLU A 42 -14.52 -10.13 -9.55
CA GLU A 42 -14.77 -9.42 -10.81
C GLU A 42 -15.52 -8.09 -10.61
N ALA A 43 -16.41 -7.99 -9.62
CA ALA A 43 -17.03 -6.71 -9.25
C ALA A 43 -15.99 -5.71 -8.73
N GLU A 44 -15.05 -6.15 -7.88
CA GLU A 44 -13.95 -5.32 -7.40
C GLU A 44 -12.98 -4.94 -8.50
N VAL A 45 -12.64 -5.85 -9.42
CA VAL A 45 -11.84 -5.54 -10.61
C VAL A 45 -12.54 -4.48 -11.47
N LYS A 46 -13.86 -4.55 -11.62
CA LYS A 46 -14.64 -3.56 -12.36
C LYS A 46 -14.62 -2.18 -11.68
N ASN A 47 -14.69 -2.13 -10.36
CA ASN A 47 -14.55 -0.90 -9.59
C ASN A 47 -13.13 -0.34 -9.71
N PHE A 48 -12.12 -1.19 -9.57
CA PHE A 48 -10.71 -0.86 -9.71
C PHE A 48 -10.38 -0.23 -11.08
N ARG A 49 -10.97 -0.77 -12.14
CA ARG A 49 -10.81 -0.22 -13.51
C ARG A 49 -11.36 1.19 -13.69
N ARG A 50 -12.26 1.64 -12.80
CA ARG A 50 -12.85 2.98 -12.80
C ARG A 50 -12.12 3.96 -11.89
N GLY A 51 -11.08 3.49 -11.18
CA GLY A 51 -10.32 4.25 -10.19
C GLY A 51 -8.85 4.46 -10.56
N LEU A 52 -8.19 5.33 -9.79
CA LEU A 52 -6.73 5.34 -9.66
C LEU A 52 -6.35 4.62 -8.40
N HIS A 53 -5.30 3.80 -8.48
CA HIS A 53 -4.82 3.01 -7.35
C HIS A 53 -3.30 2.96 -7.34
N PHE A 54 -2.76 3.28 -6.17
CA PHE A 54 -1.35 3.31 -5.85
C PHE A 54 -1.06 2.25 -4.80
N ARG A 55 0.03 1.52 -5.00
CA ARG A 55 0.60 0.61 -4.01
C ARG A 55 1.86 1.26 -3.47
N VAL A 56 2.06 1.17 -2.18
CA VAL A 56 3.29 1.58 -1.49
C VAL A 56 4.00 0.33 -1.04
N GLU A 57 5.28 0.29 -1.37
CA GLU A 57 6.19 -0.76 -0.95
C GLU A 57 7.34 -0.06 -0.21
N GLU A 58 7.60 -0.46 1.03
CA GLU A 58 8.65 0.11 1.86
C GLU A 58 9.86 -0.82 1.87
N PHE A 59 11.05 -0.25 1.69
CA PHE A 59 12.30 -1.00 1.63
C PHE A 59 13.40 -0.35 2.47
N ALA A 60 14.30 -1.17 3.00
CA ALA A 60 15.61 -0.72 3.45
C ALA A 60 16.67 -1.05 2.39
N THR A 61 17.49 -0.07 2.01
CA THR A 61 18.64 -0.30 1.11
C THR A 61 19.89 -0.45 1.97
N LEU A 62 20.54 -1.61 1.88
CA LEU A 62 21.78 -1.91 2.59
C LEU A 62 22.98 -1.25 1.88
N SER A 63 24.10 -1.14 2.59
CA SER A 63 25.35 -0.57 2.06
C SER A 63 25.93 -1.35 0.87
N ASP A 64 25.58 -2.63 0.73
CA ASP A 64 25.93 -3.48 -0.42
C ASP A 64 24.94 -3.34 -1.60
N GLY A 65 23.96 -2.45 -1.50
CA GLY A 65 22.95 -2.17 -2.53
C GLY A 65 21.77 -3.14 -2.53
N ARG A 66 21.74 -4.16 -1.68
CA ARG A 66 20.56 -5.04 -1.56
C ARG A 66 19.39 -4.29 -0.95
N ARG A 67 18.18 -4.59 -1.42
CA ARG A 67 16.92 -4.06 -0.88
C ARG A 67 16.22 -5.13 -0.05
N LEU A 68 15.88 -4.78 1.19
CA LEU A 68 15.03 -5.57 2.08
C LEU A 68 13.60 -5.05 2.00
N VAL A 69 12.62 -5.93 1.76
CA VAL A 69 11.20 -5.54 1.71
C VAL A 69 10.63 -5.50 3.12
N LEU A 70 10.09 -4.36 3.54
CA LEU A 70 9.57 -4.14 4.89
C LEU A 70 8.04 -4.22 4.93
N SER A 71 7.35 -3.62 3.96
CA SER A 71 5.88 -3.69 3.77
C SER A 71 5.53 -3.62 2.27
N THR A 72 4.42 -4.25 1.89
CA THR A 72 3.86 -4.23 0.51
C THR A 72 2.35 -4.12 0.47
N ASP A 73 1.71 -4.03 1.64
CA ASP A 73 0.27 -4.10 1.86
C ASP A 73 -0.37 -2.72 1.96
N ARG A 74 0.42 -1.66 1.84
CA ARG A 74 -0.01 -0.26 1.94
C ARG A 74 -0.32 0.32 0.57
N GLY A 75 -1.20 1.33 0.54
CA GLY A 75 -1.62 1.98 -0.69
C GLY A 75 -2.88 2.80 -0.51
N TRP A 76 -3.26 3.51 -1.57
CA TRP A 76 -4.50 4.26 -1.62
C TRP A 76 -5.11 4.17 -3.01
N GLY A 77 -6.39 4.46 -3.09
CA GLY A 77 -7.06 4.63 -4.37
C GLY A 77 -8.29 5.50 -4.24
N GLY A 78 -8.79 5.95 -5.38
CA GLY A 78 -9.97 6.79 -5.47
C GLY A 78 -10.70 6.55 -6.77
N SER A 79 -12.01 6.76 -6.74
CA SER A 79 -12.87 6.75 -7.92
C SER A 79 -13.68 8.04 -7.97
N MET A 80 -13.75 8.70 -9.13
CA MET A 80 -14.70 9.79 -9.32
C MET A 80 -16.11 9.25 -9.63
N SER A 81 -17.09 9.67 -8.84
CA SER A 81 -18.51 9.52 -9.18
C SER A 81 -18.86 10.53 -10.29
N GLY A 82 -19.46 10.07 -11.40
CA GLY A 82 -19.98 10.96 -12.45
C GLY A 82 -19.49 10.72 -13.88
N GLY A 83 -18.84 9.60 -14.18
CA GLY A 83 -18.59 9.16 -15.56
C GLY A 83 -17.36 9.75 -16.26
N ARG A 84 -16.54 10.54 -15.56
CA ARG A 84 -15.19 10.89 -16.01
C ARG A 84 -14.28 9.66 -15.90
N GLY A 85 -13.59 9.33 -16.98
CA GLY A 85 -12.74 8.14 -17.05
C GLY A 85 -11.44 8.29 -16.24
N PRO A 86 -10.63 7.22 -16.15
CA PRO A 86 -9.34 7.26 -15.44
C PRO A 86 -8.39 8.35 -15.91
N ASP A 87 -8.42 8.68 -17.20
CA ASP A 87 -7.58 9.73 -17.80
C ASP A 87 -7.86 11.11 -17.19
N ASP A 88 -9.12 11.42 -16.85
CA ASP A 88 -9.48 12.69 -16.22
C ASP A 88 -8.99 12.77 -14.76
N MET A 89 -8.84 11.63 -14.07
CA MET A 89 -8.28 11.61 -12.70
C MET A 89 -6.78 11.90 -12.69
N TRP A 90 -6.04 11.37 -13.68
CA TRP A 90 -4.60 11.62 -13.80
C TRP A 90 -4.25 13.09 -13.98
N ALA A 91 -5.15 13.90 -14.54
CA ALA A 91 -4.95 15.34 -14.74
C ALA A 91 -4.82 16.13 -13.42
N TYR A 92 -5.25 15.56 -12.29
CA TYR A 92 -5.17 16.17 -10.97
C TYR A 92 -3.99 15.65 -10.13
N GLU A 93 -3.24 14.68 -10.66
CA GLU A 93 -2.12 14.06 -9.95
C GLU A 93 -0.81 14.80 -10.26
N THR A 94 -0.10 15.20 -9.22
CA THR A 94 1.27 15.72 -9.32
C THR A 94 2.23 14.79 -8.59
N VAL A 95 3.52 14.83 -8.95
CA VAL A 95 4.57 14.07 -8.25
C VAL A 95 4.54 14.41 -6.75
N GLU A 96 4.49 15.69 -6.41
CA GLU A 96 4.46 16.17 -5.02
C GLU A 96 3.21 15.68 -4.26
N ALA A 97 2.03 15.68 -4.89
CA ALA A 97 0.80 15.19 -4.27
C ALA A 97 0.89 13.68 -3.98
N ILE A 98 1.40 12.91 -4.95
CA ILE A 98 1.60 11.46 -4.80
C ILE A 98 2.61 11.16 -3.69
N GLU A 99 3.75 11.85 -3.65
CA GLU A 99 4.78 11.66 -2.63
C GLU A 99 4.25 11.97 -1.23
N ARG A 100 3.54 13.09 -1.08
CA ARG A 100 2.89 13.45 0.19
C ARG A 100 1.86 12.41 0.63
N THR A 101 1.01 11.92 -0.27
CA THR A 101 0.03 10.88 0.07
C THR A 101 0.72 9.55 0.40
N ALA A 102 1.83 9.22 -0.27
CA ALA A 102 2.62 8.04 0.05
C ALA A 102 3.18 8.11 1.48
N LEU A 103 3.67 9.27 1.93
CA LEU A 103 4.13 9.47 3.30
C LEU A 103 2.98 9.39 4.31
N ASN A 104 1.80 9.91 3.97
CA ASN A 104 0.63 9.83 4.84
C ASN A 104 0.15 8.40 5.09
N VAL A 105 0.21 7.51 4.09
CA VAL A 105 -0.26 6.12 4.24
C VAL A 105 0.73 5.23 5.01
N VAL A 106 1.95 5.70 5.25
CA VAL A 106 2.96 4.96 6.02
C VAL A 106 3.14 5.48 7.44
N LEU A 107 2.39 6.52 7.82
CA LEU A 107 2.37 7.05 9.18
C LEU A 107 2.07 5.94 10.19
N PRO A 108 2.69 5.99 11.38
CA PRO A 108 2.32 5.09 12.45
C PRO A 108 0.90 5.38 12.95
N ASP A 109 0.22 4.35 13.46
CA ASP A 109 -1.15 4.48 13.97
C ASP A 109 -1.24 5.47 15.16
N ASP A 110 -0.15 5.65 15.90
CA ASP A 110 -0.01 6.54 17.06
C ASP A 110 0.70 7.86 16.71
N ALA A 111 0.75 8.25 15.43
CA ALA A 111 1.42 9.49 14.98
C ALA A 111 0.94 10.74 15.71
N GLU A 112 -0.35 10.84 16.06
CA GLU A 112 -0.91 11.98 16.80
C GLU A 112 -0.42 12.04 18.25
N GLU A 113 -0.09 10.90 18.85
CA GLU A 113 0.35 10.79 20.25
C GLU A 113 1.86 10.98 20.38
N THR A 114 2.61 10.36 19.48
CA THR A 114 4.08 10.33 19.51
C THR A 114 4.71 11.50 18.77
N GLY A 115 4.01 12.07 17.78
CA GLY A 115 4.55 13.05 16.86
C GLY A 115 5.64 12.48 15.94
N GLU A 116 5.77 11.16 15.84
CA GLU A 116 6.73 10.49 14.97
C GLU A 116 6.13 10.35 13.56
N ASP A 117 6.92 10.70 12.55
CA ASP A 117 6.50 10.58 11.15
C ASP A 117 6.60 9.14 10.63
N HIS A 118 7.26 8.23 11.38
CA HIS A 118 7.47 6.85 10.96
C HIS A 118 7.46 5.86 12.13
N PRO A 119 7.03 4.60 11.91
CA PRO A 119 7.03 3.55 12.93
C PRO A 119 8.44 2.96 13.14
N TRP A 120 9.39 3.74 13.67
CA TRP A 120 10.82 3.37 13.74
C TRP A 120 11.12 2.09 14.50
N GLU A 121 10.44 1.87 15.63
CA GLU A 121 10.52 0.64 16.44
C GLU A 121 10.18 -0.59 15.59
N TRP A 122 9.01 -0.55 14.94
CA TRP A 122 8.53 -1.62 14.07
C TRP A 122 9.44 -1.85 12.85
N LEU A 123 9.93 -0.78 12.21
CA LEU A 123 10.86 -0.89 11.09
C LEU A 123 12.16 -1.57 11.51
N ALA A 124 12.71 -1.20 12.67
CA ALA A 124 13.93 -1.80 13.19
C ALA A 124 13.73 -3.28 13.53
N GLU A 125 12.59 -3.65 14.12
CA GLU A 125 12.22 -5.05 14.36
C GLU A 125 12.13 -5.86 13.05
N ARG A 126 11.51 -5.30 12.01
CA ARG A 126 11.42 -5.94 10.69
C ARG A 126 12.78 -6.16 10.05
N ILE A 127 13.67 -5.17 10.11
CA ILE A 127 15.04 -5.27 9.56
C ILE A 127 15.86 -6.31 10.34
N ARG A 128 15.77 -6.33 11.68
CA ARG A 128 16.42 -7.34 12.51
C ARG A 128 15.91 -8.76 12.24
N ALA A 129 14.60 -8.93 12.02
CA ALA A 129 14.03 -10.20 11.62
C ALA A 129 14.56 -10.71 10.27
N LEU A 130 15.08 -9.82 9.41
CA LEU A 130 15.75 -10.15 8.16
C LEU A 130 17.28 -10.33 8.31
N GLY A 131 17.79 -10.34 9.55
CA GLY A 131 19.19 -10.65 9.87
C GLY A 131 20.14 -9.46 9.81
N VAL A 132 19.61 -8.23 9.85
CA VAL A 132 20.43 -7.00 9.88
C VAL A 132 20.23 -6.29 11.22
N GLU A 133 21.32 -6.17 11.98
CA GLU A 133 21.31 -5.43 13.25
C GLU A 133 21.14 -3.93 13.00
N THR A 134 20.16 -3.32 13.67
CA THR A 134 19.89 -1.88 13.63
C THR A 134 19.06 -1.46 14.84
N THR A 135 19.17 -0.18 15.25
CA THR A 135 18.27 0.45 16.24
C THR A 135 17.34 1.49 15.61
N PRO A 136 16.21 1.82 16.25
CA PRO A 136 15.34 2.91 15.79
C PRO A 136 16.08 4.25 15.64
N GLU A 137 17.00 4.57 16.55
CA GLU A 137 17.79 5.81 16.53
C GLU A 137 18.78 5.86 15.36
N GLU A 138 19.26 4.70 14.90
CA GLU A 138 20.09 4.61 13.70
C GLU A 138 19.25 4.85 12.45
N LEU A 139 18.05 4.28 12.37
CA LEU A 139 17.12 4.51 11.26
C LEU A 139 16.68 5.96 11.15
N LYS A 140 16.39 6.63 12.27
CA LYS A 140 16.05 8.07 12.34
C LYS A 140 17.11 8.99 11.72
N ARG A 141 18.35 8.53 11.62
CA ARG A 141 19.47 9.28 11.02
C ARG A 141 19.65 9.02 9.53
N LEU A 142 18.93 8.04 8.97
CA LEU A 142 18.99 7.71 7.56
C LEU A 142 17.95 8.49 6.77
N PRO A 143 18.19 8.72 5.47
CA PRO A 143 17.14 9.24 4.58
C PRO A 143 15.93 8.30 4.53
N TYR A 144 14.75 8.90 4.48
CA TYR A 144 13.49 8.21 4.19
C TYR A 144 12.86 8.90 2.97
N ASP A 145 13.10 8.33 1.78
CA ASP A 145 12.73 8.95 0.51
C ASP A 145 11.62 8.16 -0.20
N VAL A 146 10.77 8.87 -0.95
CA VAL A 146 9.76 8.24 -1.82
C VAL A 146 10.32 8.04 -3.22
N GLU A 147 10.35 6.79 -3.69
CA GLU A 147 10.72 6.46 -5.07
C GLU A 147 9.49 6.13 -5.92
N LEU A 148 9.17 6.97 -6.91
CA LEU A 148 8.13 6.62 -7.89
C LEU A 148 8.60 5.48 -8.81
N SER A 149 7.78 4.44 -8.92
CA SER A 149 8.03 3.34 -9.88
C SER A 149 8.21 3.85 -11.31
N GLN A 150 9.01 3.14 -12.12
CA GLN A 150 9.24 3.50 -13.53
C GLN A 150 7.93 3.62 -14.31
N ARG A 151 6.97 2.73 -14.05
CA ARG A 151 5.64 2.77 -14.67
C ARG A 151 4.89 4.05 -14.34
N LEU A 152 4.93 4.47 -13.06
CA LEU A 152 4.27 5.69 -12.62
C LEU A 152 4.94 6.94 -13.21
N ARG A 153 6.27 7.00 -13.21
CA ARG A 153 7.03 8.09 -13.85
C ARG A 153 6.67 8.21 -15.33
N ALA A 154 6.71 7.10 -16.08
CA ALA A 154 6.36 7.07 -17.50
C ALA A 154 4.91 7.53 -17.76
N ARG A 155 3.98 7.23 -16.84
CA ARG A 155 2.60 7.69 -16.92
C ARG A 155 2.49 9.21 -16.70
N LEU A 156 3.15 9.74 -15.66
CA LEU A 156 3.14 11.17 -15.35
C LEU A 156 3.81 12.02 -16.44
N THR A 157 4.85 11.51 -17.09
CA THR A 157 5.49 12.21 -18.22
C THR A 157 4.65 12.23 -19.49
N ARG A 158 3.66 11.33 -19.64
CA ARG A 158 2.80 11.29 -20.83
C ARG A 158 1.64 12.28 -20.77
N ILE A 159 1.32 12.76 -19.58
CA ILE A 159 0.19 13.65 -19.31
C ILE A 159 0.62 15.10 -19.03
N SER A 160 1.92 15.33 -18.78
CA SER A 160 2.55 16.65 -18.75
C SER A 160 2.89 17.15 -20.15
#